data_AF-A0A1I4CD56-F1
#
_entry.id   AF-A0A1I4CD56-F1
#
_cell.length_a   1.000
_cell.length_b   1.000
_cell.length_c   1.000
_cell.angle_alpha   90.00
_cell.angle_beta   90.00
_cell.angle_gamma   90.00
#
_symmetry.space_group_name_H-M   'P 1'
#
loop_
_entity.id
_entity.type
_entity.pdbx_description
1 polymer ?
#
loop_
_entity_poly.entity_id
_entity_poly.type
_entity_poly.pdbx_seq_one_letter_code
_entity_poly.pdbx_strand_id
1 'polypeptide(L)'
;MICKPLLIEFVNGRRLRIFRNPNGRPELPWHATSDLLGVLNYPIALRSALLRELQAGWGRRLANIATSEGPLVIAPHPIAVELFTAAIECGLICEEVRSEYEHAGARALLAQTAELPIGLCHQLSGAAYRNTWAGQ
;
A
#
# COMPACT_ATOMS: atom_id res chain seq x y z
N MET A 1 13.56 -8.02 12.77
CA MET A 1 12.66 -9.02 12.18
C MET A 1 12.59 -8.76 10.68
N ILE A 2 12.70 -9.79 9.84
CA ILE A 2 12.55 -9.63 8.37
C ILE A 2 11.07 -9.77 8.03
N CYS A 3 10.48 -8.74 7.43
CA CYS A 3 9.10 -8.71 6.98
C CYS A 3 8.99 -9.30 5.57
N LYS A 4 8.03 -10.21 5.37
CA LYS A 4 7.68 -10.77 4.06
C LYS A 4 6.41 -10.09 3.52
N PRO A 5 6.30 -9.88 2.20
CA PRO A 5 5.06 -9.39 1.62
C PRO A 5 3.94 -10.40 1.86
N LEU A 6 2.76 -9.87 2.18
CA LEU A 6 1.52 -10.64 2.25
C LEU A 6 1.08 -11.09 0.86
N LEU A 7 1.28 -10.22 -0.13
CA LEU A 7 0.97 -10.47 -1.52
C LEU A 7 1.94 -9.70 -2.42
N ILE A 8 2.27 -10.27 -3.58
CA ILE A 8 2.99 -9.59 -4.65
C ILE A 8 2.10 -9.67 -5.89
N GLU A 9 1.75 -8.52 -6.45
CA GLU A 9 0.91 -8.42 -7.66
C GLU A 9 1.61 -7.60 -8.75
N PHE A 10 1.04 -7.63 -9.96
CA PHE A 10 1.39 -6.71 -11.03
C PHE A 10 0.24 -5.74 -11.25
N VAL A 11 0.53 -4.44 -11.12
CA VAL A 11 -0.41 -3.35 -11.36
C VAL A 11 0.25 -2.41 -12.36
N ASN A 12 -0.45 -2.00 -13.42
CA ASN A 12 0.14 -1.27 -14.54
C ASN A 12 1.38 -1.95 -15.13
N GLY A 13 1.37 -3.29 -15.20
CA GLY A 13 2.53 -4.09 -15.64
C GLY A 13 3.76 -4.01 -14.74
N ARG A 14 3.66 -3.45 -13.54
CA ARG A 14 4.78 -3.29 -12.59
C ARG A 14 4.50 -4.01 -11.28
N ARG A 15 5.55 -4.59 -10.71
CA ARG A 15 5.50 -5.30 -9.43
C ARG A 15 5.04 -4.35 -8.32
N LEU A 16 4.07 -4.80 -7.52
CA LEU A 16 3.60 -4.15 -6.30
C LEU A 16 3.62 -5.14 -5.13
N ARG A 17 4.48 -4.89 -4.14
CA ARG A 17 4.48 -5.64 -2.88
C ARG A 17 3.52 -5.02 -1.88
N ILE A 18 2.67 -5.86 -1.29
CA ILE A 18 1.67 -5.51 -0.28
C ILE A 18 2.00 -6.25 1.01
N PHE A 19 1.86 -5.59 2.15
CA PHE A 19 2.28 -6.05 3.48
C PHE A 19 1.12 -5.93 4.48
N ARG A 20 1.20 -6.69 5.57
CA ARG A 20 0.38 -6.41 6.76
C ARG A 20 0.82 -5.09 7.37
N ASN A 21 -0.07 -4.42 8.09
CA ASN A 21 0.35 -3.24 8.84
C ASN A 21 1.43 -3.61 9.87
N PRO A 22 2.34 -2.68 10.21
CA PRO A 22 3.38 -2.93 11.20
C PRO A 22 2.85 -2.80 12.65
N ASN A 23 1.70 -2.16 12.85
CA ASN A 23 1.20 -1.77 14.17
C ASN A 23 0.35 -2.85 14.87
N GLY A 24 0.09 -3.98 14.21
CA GLY A 24 -0.70 -5.09 14.75
C GLY A 24 -2.20 -4.81 14.90
N ARG A 25 -2.65 -3.60 14.56
CA ARG A 25 -4.09 -3.24 14.54
C ARG A 25 -4.73 -3.76 13.24
N PRO A 26 -6.02 -4.14 13.26
CA PRO A 26 -6.74 -4.39 12.01
C PRO A 26 -6.77 -3.10 11.19
N GLU A 27 -6.02 -3.07 10.10
CA GLU A 27 -5.97 -1.99 9.11
C GLU A 27 -5.94 -2.62 7.72
N LEU A 28 -6.25 -1.83 6.70
CA LEU A 28 -6.08 -2.24 5.32
C LEU A 28 -4.59 -2.53 5.06
N PRO A 29 -4.26 -3.47 4.15
CA PRO A 29 -2.89 -3.79 3.82
C PRO A 29 -2.09 -2.56 3.35
N TRP A 30 -0.82 -2.51 3.73
CA TRP A 30 0.11 -1.45 3.38
C TRP A 30 0.87 -1.81 2.11
N HIS A 31 1.33 -0.83 1.35
CA HIS A 31 2.05 -1.06 0.09
C HIS A 31 3.49 -0.59 0.17
N ALA A 32 4.38 -1.20 -0.61
CA ALA A 32 5.73 -0.68 -0.84
C ALA A 32 5.66 0.65 -1.61
N THR A 33 6.13 1.74 -1.01
CA THR A 33 6.01 3.09 -1.61
C THR A 33 6.82 3.20 -2.89
N SER A 34 8.02 2.62 -2.95
CA SER A 34 8.85 2.63 -4.16
C SER A 34 8.23 1.85 -5.33
N ASP A 35 7.56 0.73 -5.02
CA ASP A 35 6.84 -0.07 -6.02
C ASP A 35 5.64 0.72 -6.55
N LEU A 36 4.86 1.35 -5.65
CA LEU A 36 3.70 2.16 -6.04
C LEU A 36 4.09 3.35 -6.92
N LEU A 37 5.16 4.09 -6.59
CA LEU A 37 5.68 5.14 -7.47
C LEU A 37 6.08 4.60 -8.86
N GLY A 38 6.47 3.32 -8.92
CA GLY A 38 6.61 2.57 -10.15
C GLY A 38 5.30 2.44 -10.90
N VAL A 39 4.31 1.81 -10.27
CA VAL A 39 2.95 1.59 -10.79
C VAL A 39 2.35 2.89 -11.36
N LEU A 40 2.53 4.01 -10.67
CA LEU A 40 2.04 5.34 -11.05
C LEU A 40 2.85 6.01 -12.18
N ASN A 41 3.80 5.30 -12.77
CA ASN A 41 4.63 5.74 -13.89
C ASN A 41 5.49 6.99 -13.60
N TYR A 42 5.79 7.30 -12.34
CA TYR A 42 6.73 8.38 -12.03
C TYR A 42 8.12 8.06 -12.59
N PRO A 43 8.83 9.04 -13.19
CA PRO A 43 10.19 8.88 -13.67
C PRO A 43 11.14 8.42 -12.54
N ILE A 44 12.04 7.49 -12.86
CA ILE A 44 12.97 6.92 -11.87
C ILE A 44 13.76 8.00 -11.11
N ALA A 45 14.16 9.07 -11.82
CA ALA A 45 14.90 10.21 -11.26
C ALA A 45 14.09 10.99 -10.21
N LEU A 46 12.76 10.99 -10.31
CA LEU A 46 11.87 11.68 -9.37
C LEU A 46 11.46 10.83 -8.18
N ARG A 47 11.50 9.49 -8.30
CA ARG A 47 11.02 8.59 -7.22
C ARG A 47 11.77 8.79 -5.91
N SER A 48 13.09 8.98 -5.96
CA SER A 48 13.89 9.21 -4.76
C SER A 48 13.64 10.59 -4.13
N ALA A 49 13.28 11.60 -4.92
CA ALA A 49 12.87 12.89 -4.38
C ALA A 49 11.48 12.80 -3.74
N LEU A 50 10.50 12.22 -4.46
CA LEU A 50 9.15 12.00 -3.96
C LEU A 50 9.12 11.15 -2.70
N LEU A 51 9.93 10.09 -2.61
CA LEU A 51 10.01 9.28 -1.40
C LEU A 51 10.50 10.09 -0.20
N ARG A 52 11.50 10.96 -0.40
CA ARG A 52 11.99 11.85 0.65
C ARG A 52 10.94 12.87 1.09
N GLU A 53 10.23 13.47 0.14
CA GLU A 53 9.14 14.42 0.44
C GLU A 53 7.98 13.72 1.16
N LEU A 54 7.59 12.52 0.73
CA LEU A 54 6.60 11.71 1.43
C LEU A 54 7.06 11.40 2.86
N GLN A 55 8.33 11.05 3.06
CA GLN A 55 8.88 10.83 4.40
C GLN A 55 8.91 12.10 5.26
N ALA A 56 9.21 13.26 4.66
CA ALA A 56 9.21 14.54 5.36
C ALA A 56 7.79 14.98 5.75
N GLY A 57 6.81 14.84 4.86
CA GLY A 57 5.43 15.27 5.07
C GLY A 57 4.60 14.28 5.89
N TRP A 58 4.72 12.98 5.61
CA TRP A 58 3.89 11.93 6.21
C TRP A 58 4.57 11.20 7.36
N GLY A 59 5.89 11.31 7.49
CA GLY A 59 6.70 10.92 8.65
C GLY A 59 6.19 9.68 9.39
N ARG A 60 5.54 9.91 10.54
CA ARG A 60 5.06 8.87 11.47
C ARG A 60 3.96 7.96 10.90
N ARG A 61 3.37 8.29 9.75
CA ARG A 61 2.38 7.48 9.04
C ARG A 61 3.00 6.48 8.08
N LEU A 62 4.31 6.58 7.84
CA LEU A 62 5.08 5.61 7.08
C LEU A 62 5.83 4.67 8.03
N ALA A 63 6.17 3.48 7.54
CA ALA A 63 7.01 2.57 8.28
C ALA A 63 8.20 2.12 7.44
N ASN A 64 9.37 2.10 8.07
CA ASN A 64 10.57 1.49 7.53
C ASN A 64 10.62 0.04 8.02
N ILE A 65 10.58 -0.92 7.11
CA ILE A 65 10.66 -2.34 7.41
C ILE A 65 11.93 -2.93 6.79
N ALA A 66 12.49 -3.95 7.44
CA ALA A 66 13.56 -4.74 6.87
C ALA A 66 12.96 -5.90 6.06
N THR A 67 13.35 -6.05 4.79
CA THR A 67 12.98 -7.19 3.96
C THR A 67 14.23 -8.00 3.58
N SER A 68 14.07 -9.18 3.01
CA SER A 68 15.21 -9.96 2.49
C SER A 68 15.94 -9.26 1.33
N GLU A 69 15.28 -8.32 0.65
CA GLU A 69 15.85 -7.50 -0.43
C GLU A 69 16.47 -6.19 0.10
N GLY A 70 16.44 -5.96 1.42
CA GLY A 70 16.92 -4.74 2.07
C GLY A 70 15.81 -3.91 2.73
N PRO A 71 16.14 -2.72 3.26
CA PRO A 71 15.18 -1.83 3.90
C PRO A 71 14.19 -1.26 2.88
N LEU A 72 12.94 -1.11 3.29
CA LEU A 72 11.85 -0.65 2.44
C LEU A 72 10.91 0.26 3.23
N VAL A 73 10.39 1.29 2.56
CA VAL A 73 9.32 2.14 3.07
C VAL A 73 7.98 1.55 2.64
N ILE A 74 7.09 1.35 3.60
CA ILE A 74 5.70 1.00 3.34
C ILE A 74 4.76 2.09 3.85
N ALA A 75 3.61 2.22 3.19
CA ALA A 75 2.63 3.25 3.46
C ALA A 75 1.20 2.66 3.54
N PRO A 76 0.31 3.27 4.33
CA PRO A 76 -1.09 2.87 4.41
C PRO A 76 -1.85 3.25 3.14
N HIS A 77 -3.03 2.64 2.96
CA HIS A 77 -3.88 2.83 1.79
C HIS A 77 -4.24 4.30 1.46
N PRO A 78 -4.51 5.20 2.42
CA PRO A 78 -4.84 6.59 2.09
C PRO A 78 -3.75 7.34 1.31
N ILE A 79 -2.47 7.05 1.59
CA ILE A 79 -1.37 7.63 0.84
C ILE A 79 -1.38 7.14 -0.62
N ALA A 80 -1.78 5.88 -0.86
CA ALA A 80 -1.97 5.40 -2.22
C ALA A 80 -3.09 6.17 -2.92
N VAL A 81 -4.23 6.39 -2.25
CA VAL A 81 -5.36 7.13 -2.82
C VAL A 81 -4.94 8.52 -3.29
N GLU A 82 -4.23 9.27 -2.45
CA GLU A 82 -3.74 10.61 -2.82
C GLU A 82 -2.77 10.57 -4.00
N LEU A 83 -1.82 9.63 -3.99
CA LEU A 83 -0.85 9.49 -5.08
C LEU A 83 -1.51 9.07 -6.40
N PHE A 84 -2.52 8.20 -6.35
CA PHE A 84 -3.33 7.84 -7.51
C PHE A 84 -4.09 9.04 -8.06
N THR A 85 -4.75 9.81 -7.19
CA THR A 85 -5.47 11.02 -7.60
C THR A 85 -4.55 11.99 -8.33
N ALA A 86 -3.40 12.32 -7.73
CA ALA A 86 -2.43 13.22 -8.36
C ALA A 86 -1.89 12.67 -9.69
N ALA A 87 -1.60 11.37 -9.77
CA ALA A 87 -1.07 10.76 -10.99
C ALA A 87 -2.10 10.74 -12.14
N ILE A 88 -3.38 10.53 -11.84
CA ILE A 88 -4.48 10.57 -12.81
C ILE A 88 -4.73 12.01 -13.28
N GLU A 89 -4.79 12.97 -12.36
CA GLU A 89 -4.94 14.39 -12.69
C GLU A 89 -3.80 14.92 -13.57
N CYS A 90 -2.59 14.39 -13.36
CA CYS A 90 -1.41 14.71 -14.17
C CYS A 90 -1.31 13.88 -15.47
N GLY A 91 -2.25 12.98 -15.74
CA GLY A 91 -2.27 12.13 -16.95
C GLY A 91 -1.13 11.10 -17.02
N LEU A 92 -0.51 10.72 -15.88
CA LEU A 92 0.56 9.73 -15.83
C LEU A 92 0.03 8.29 -15.98
N ILE A 93 -1.21 8.06 -15.54
CA ILE A 93 -1.95 6.81 -15.59
C ILE A 93 -3.44 7.09 -15.81
N CYS A 94 -4.21 6.05 -16.14
CA CYS A 94 -5.67 6.10 -16.23
C CYS A 94 -6.33 5.46 -14.99
N GLU A 95 -7.65 5.64 -14.87
CA GLU A 95 -8.47 5.17 -13.74
C GLU A 95 -8.44 3.64 -13.60
N GLU A 96 -8.32 2.91 -14.71
CA GLU A 96 -8.24 1.45 -14.73
C GLU A 96 -7.06 0.93 -13.88
N VAL A 97 -5.95 1.68 -13.84
CA VAL A 97 -4.80 1.32 -13.00
C VAL A 97 -5.13 1.43 -11.51
N ARG A 98 -5.97 2.39 -11.11
CA ARG A 98 -6.47 2.47 -9.72
C ARG A 98 -7.34 1.25 -9.43
N SER A 99 -8.24 0.86 -10.34
CA SER A 99 -9.07 -0.33 -10.16
C SER A 99 -8.25 -1.62 -10.03
N GLU A 100 -7.16 -1.78 -10.80
CA GLU A 100 -6.22 -2.89 -10.63
C GLU A 100 -5.59 -2.90 -9.23
N TYR A 101 -5.16 -1.73 -8.74
CA TYR A 101 -4.62 -1.58 -7.38
C TYR A 101 -5.63 -1.94 -6.30
N GLU A 102 -6.87 -1.48 -6.42
CA GLU A 102 -7.95 -1.79 -5.47
C GLU A 102 -8.25 -3.29 -5.46
N HIS A 103 -8.24 -3.95 -6.62
CA HIS A 103 -8.38 -5.40 -6.72
C HIS A 103 -7.23 -6.13 -6.01
N ALA A 104 -5.98 -5.69 -6.20
CA ALA A 104 -4.83 -6.23 -5.49
C ALA A 104 -4.93 -6.02 -3.97
N GLY A 105 -5.42 -4.85 -3.53
CA GLY A 105 -5.67 -4.54 -2.13
C GLY A 105 -6.75 -5.44 -1.51
N ALA A 106 -7.85 -5.68 -2.21
CA ALA A 106 -8.90 -6.59 -1.77
C ALA A 106 -8.38 -8.03 -1.62
N ARG A 107 -7.60 -8.51 -2.60
CA ARG A 107 -6.95 -9.83 -2.51
C ARG A 107 -5.96 -9.94 -1.35
N ALA A 108 -5.20 -8.87 -1.08
CA ALA A 108 -4.32 -8.83 0.07
C ALA A 108 -5.12 -8.85 1.39
N LEU A 109 -6.25 -8.15 1.48
CA LEU A 109 -7.11 -8.20 2.67
C LEU A 109 -7.68 -9.61 2.91
N LEU A 110 -8.07 -10.30 1.84
CA LEU A 110 -8.48 -11.71 1.91
C LEU A 110 -7.34 -12.60 2.40
N ALA A 111 -6.13 -12.44 1.85
CA ALA A 111 -4.94 -13.16 2.32
C ALA A 111 -4.62 -12.88 3.79
N GLN A 112 -4.91 -11.66 4.27
CA GLN A 112 -4.72 -11.28 5.68
C GLN A 112 -5.64 -12.06 6.63
N THR A 113 -6.83 -12.42 6.16
CA THR A 113 -7.93 -13.02 6.94
C THR A 113 -8.20 -14.49 6.59
N ALA A 114 -7.40 -15.10 5.70
CA ALA A 114 -7.64 -16.44 5.17
C ALA A 114 -7.73 -17.56 6.22
N GLU A 115 -7.04 -17.41 7.36
CA GLU A 115 -7.02 -18.41 8.44
C GLU A 115 -8.12 -18.17 9.50
N LEU A 116 -8.97 -17.17 9.28
CA LEU A 116 -9.97 -16.77 10.26
C LEU A 116 -11.36 -17.34 9.93
N PRO A 117 -12.19 -17.64 10.94
CA PRO A 117 -13.59 -17.94 10.73
C PRO A 117 -14.32 -16.83 9.97
N ILE A 118 -15.23 -17.18 9.05
CA ILE A 118 -15.95 -16.22 8.18
C ILE A 118 -16.57 -15.05 8.97
N GLY A 119 -17.19 -15.31 10.13
CA GLY A 119 -17.77 -14.26 10.97
C GLY A 119 -16.76 -13.24 11.49
N LEU A 120 -15.53 -13.67 11.77
CA LEU A 120 -14.41 -12.81 12.17
C LEU A 120 -13.82 -12.06 10.98
N CYS A 121 -13.84 -12.64 9.77
CA CYS A 121 -13.39 -11.95 8.55
C CYS A 121 -14.19 -10.67 8.31
N HIS A 122 -15.53 -10.72 8.37
CA HIS A 122 -16.36 -9.53 8.18
C HIS A 122 -16.11 -8.44 9.23
N GLN A 123 -15.97 -8.83 10.51
CA GLN A 123 -15.70 -7.89 11.59
C GLN A 123 -14.33 -7.21 11.43
N LEU A 124 -13.31 -7.98 11.03
CA LEU A 124 -11.96 -7.46 10.83
C LEU A 124 -11.85 -6.60 9.58
N SER A 125 -12.51 -6.94 8.48
CA SER A 125 -12.56 -6.08 7.29
C SER A 125 -13.23 -4.74 7.60
N GLY A 126 -14.35 -4.75 8.33
CA GLY A 126 -15.01 -3.52 8.78
C GLY A 126 -14.14 -2.69 9.73
N ALA A 127 -13.44 -3.33 10.67
CA ALA A 127 -12.50 -2.67 11.57
C ALA A 127 -11.29 -2.11 10.81
N ALA A 128 -10.74 -2.88 9.86
CA ALA A 128 -9.62 -2.48 9.02
C ALA A 128 -9.94 -1.21 8.23
N TYR A 129 -11.12 -1.15 7.59
CA TYR A 129 -11.57 0.03 6.90
C TYR A 129 -11.67 1.23 7.85
N ARG A 130 -12.41 1.09 8.96
CA ARG A 130 -12.58 2.18 9.94
C ARG A 130 -11.26 2.69 10.49
N ASN A 131 -10.38 1.79 10.93
CA ASN A 131 -9.10 2.17 11.55
C ASN A 131 -8.14 2.85 10.56
N THR A 132 -8.17 2.44 9.29
CA THR A 132 -7.32 3.03 8.25
C THR A 132 -7.66 4.50 8.00
N TRP A 133 -8.95 4.84 8.03
CA TRP A 133 -9.43 6.20 7.80
C TRP A 133 -9.52 7.04 9.09
N ALA A 134 -9.74 6.42 10.24
CA ALA A 134 -9.79 7.12 11.53
C ALA A 134 -8.42 7.54 12.08
N GLY A 135 -7.32 7.03 11.52
CA GLY A 135 -5.95 7.43 11.86
C GLY A 135 -5.44 8.68 11.10
N GLN A 136 -6.31 9.33 10.33
CA GLN A 136 -6.02 10.58 9.60
C GLN A 136 -6.11 11.83 10.46
#